data_AF-A0A0K8WAW3-F1
#
_entry.id   AF-A0A0K8WAW3-F1
#
_cell.length_a   1.000
_cell.length_b   1.000
_cell.length_c   1.000
_cell.angle_alpha   90.00
_cell.angle_beta   90.00
_cell.angle_gamma   90.00
#
_symmetry.space_group_name_H-M   'P 1'
#
loop_
_entity.id
_entity.type
_entity.pdbx_description
1 polymer ?
#
loop_
_entity_poly.entity_id
_entity_poly.type
_entity_poly.pdbx_seq_one_letter_code
_entity_poly.pdbx_strand_id
1 'polypeptide(L)'
;MDDLTKLKRKITSSFKLSGFLIRSENSAYLAEQLLPFDDGEREKWLTVITENLQGQRLQTTQVERGALEKAINEINRVGLDEGETIFSVIDAFKVPRYHYNAQNKKFEPNKNLRTILTRPALKAGYMR
;
A
#
# COMPACT_ATOMS: atom_id res chain seq x y z
N MET A 1 7.88 -17.28 -27.68
CA MET A 1 8.68 -18.07 -26.71
C MET A 1 10.10 -17.53 -26.57
N ASP A 2 10.70 -17.04 -27.66
CA ASP A 2 12.06 -16.48 -27.68
C ASP A 2 12.20 -15.11 -26.99
N ASP A 3 11.14 -14.29 -26.98
CA ASP A 3 11.18 -12.97 -26.32
C ASP A 3 11.18 -13.08 -24.79
N LEU A 4 10.45 -14.06 -24.24
CA LEU A 4 10.42 -14.30 -22.80
C LEU A 4 11.78 -14.80 -22.28
N THR A 5 12.48 -15.64 -23.04
CA THR A 5 13.81 -16.13 -22.67
C THR A 5 14.87 -15.03 -22.77
N LYS A 6 14.80 -14.17 -23.78
CA LYS A 6 15.63 -12.96 -23.89
C LYS A 6 15.37 -12.00 -22.73
N LEU A 7 14.11 -11.77 -22.38
CA LEU A 7 13.72 -10.89 -21.28
C LEU A 7 14.19 -11.42 -19.92
N LYS A 8 14.04 -12.73 -19.65
CA LYS A 8 14.59 -13.37 -18.44
C LYS A 8 16.10 -13.19 -18.31
N ARG A 9 16.85 -13.30 -19.42
CA ARG A 9 18.30 -13.03 -19.42
C ARG A 9 18.60 -11.56 -19.12
N LYS A 10 17.88 -10.62 -19.73
CA LYS A 10 18.02 -9.18 -19.48
C LYS A 10 17.74 -8.83 -18.01
N ILE A 11 16.64 -9.34 -17.45
CA ILE A 11 16.29 -9.21 -16.02
C ILE A 11 17.42 -9.74 -15.15
N THR A 12 17.90 -10.96 -15.40
CA THR A 12 18.94 -11.58 -14.58
C THR A 12 20.24 -10.79 -14.62
N SER A 13 20.63 -10.27 -15.79
CA SER A 13 21.82 -9.42 -15.93
C SER A 13 21.67 -8.07 -15.23
N SER A 14 20.52 -7.42 -15.36
CA SER A 14 20.22 -6.15 -14.71
C SER A 14 20.26 -6.28 -13.18
N PHE A 15 19.60 -7.31 -12.63
CA PHE A 15 19.63 -7.57 -11.19
C PHE A 15 21.04 -7.86 -10.68
N LYS A 16 21.85 -8.61 -11.43
CA LYS A 16 23.26 -8.85 -11.07
C LYS A 16 24.09 -7.56 -11.07
N LEU A 17 23.87 -6.66 -12.03
CA LEU A 17 24.55 -5.37 -12.10
C LEU A 17 24.21 -4.50 -10.86
N SER A 18 22.96 -4.56 -10.42
CA SER A 18 22.47 -3.86 -9.22
C SER A 18 22.84 -4.56 -7.91
N GLY A 19 23.63 -5.64 -7.97
CA GLY A 19 24.11 -6.37 -6.80
C GLY A 19 23.13 -7.38 -6.22
N PHE A 20 22.14 -7.83 -6.99
CA PHE A 20 21.12 -8.79 -6.56
C PHE A 20 21.18 -10.13 -7.30
N LEU A 21 20.66 -11.17 -6.66
CA LEU A 21 20.46 -12.49 -7.27
C LEU A 21 18.97 -12.82 -7.30
N ILE A 22 18.46 -13.11 -8.50
CA ILE A 22 17.06 -13.47 -8.73
C ILE A 22 16.96 -14.95 -9.12
N ARG A 23 16.00 -15.67 -8.52
CA ARG A 23 15.69 -17.06 -8.88
C ARG A 23 14.94 -17.11 -10.21
N SER A 24 15.02 -18.26 -10.89
CA SER A 24 14.35 -18.49 -12.18
C SER A 24 12.83 -18.33 -12.12
N GLU A 25 12.21 -18.69 -10.99
CA GLU A 25 10.77 -18.52 -10.73
C GLU A 25 10.39 -17.02 -10.67
N ASN A 26 11.18 -16.20 -9.97
CA ASN A 26 10.92 -14.77 -9.81
C ASN A 26 11.25 -14.00 -11.08
N SER A 27 12.27 -14.42 -11.84
CA SER A 27 12.57 -13.82 -13.14
C SER A 27 11.52 -14.18 -14.19
N ALA A 28 10.91 -15.36 -14.11
CA ALA A 28 9.77 -15.73 -14.96
C ALA A 28 8.55 -14.86 -14.65
N TYR A 29 8.22 -14.72 -13.38
CA TYR A 29 7.13 -13.86 -12.94
C TYR A 29 7.32 -12.41 -13.39
N LEU A 30 8.52 -11.83 -13.18
CA LEU A 30 8.79 -10.47 -13.60
C LEU A 30 8.75 -10.30 -15.13
N ALA A 31 9.24 -11.30 -15.87
CA ALA A 31 9.20 -11.29 -17.34
C ALA A 31 7.76 -11.31 -17.87
N GLU A 32 6.85 -12.04 -17.23
CA GLU A 32 5.43 -12.05 -17.59
C GLU A 32 4.77 -10.69 -17.35
N GLN A 33 5.11 -10.01 -16.24
CA GLN A 33 4.59 -8.68 -15.93
C GLN A 33 5.15 -7.59 -16.87
N LEU A 34 6.39 -7.73 -17.32
CA LEU A 34 7.05 -6.76 -18.21
C LEU A 34 6.79 -7.01 -19.71
N LEU A 35 6.23 -8.16 -20.07
CA LEU A 35 5.94 -8.54 -21.46
C LEU A 35 5.02 -7.56 -22.21
N PRO A 36 3.97 -6.98 -21.60
CA PRO A 36 3.05 -6.07 -22.30
C PRO A 36 3.68 -4.72 -22.68
N PHE A 37 4.77 -4.32 -22.02
CA PHE A 37 5.44 -3.04 -22.24
C PHE A 37 6.41 -3.10 -23.42
N ASP A 38 6.75 -1.94 -23.98
CA ASP A 38 7.76 -1.84 -25.03
C ASP A 38 9.19 -2.01 -24.49
N ASP A 39 10.19 -2.14 -25.38
CA ASP A 39 11.57 -2.40 -24.94
C ASP A 39 12.21 -1.24 -24.15
N GLY A 40 11.79 0.01 -24.39
CA GLY A 40 12.28 1.18 -23.67
C GLY A 40 11.67 1.31 -22.28
N GLU A 41 10.37 1.09 -22.17
CA GLU A 41 9.61 1.04 -20.94
C GLU A 41 10.06 -0.13 -20.06
N ARG A 42 10.33 -1.31 -20.64
CA ARG A 42 10.90 -2.45 -19.90
C ARG A 42 12.21 -2.10 -19.21
N GLU A 43 13.08 -1.36 -19.89
CA GLU A 43 14.37 -0.94 -19.33
C GLU A 43 14.19 0.11 -18.24
N LYS A 44 13.29 1.07 -18.44
CA LYS A 44 12.90 2.05 -17.42
C LYS A 44 12.35 1.36 -16.17
N TRP A 45 11.42 0.41 -16.34
CA TRP A 45 10.82 -0.32 -15.23
C TRP A 45 11.84 -1.19 -14.48
N LEU A 46 12.77 -1.81 -15.20
CA LEU A 46 13.87 -2.55 -14.57
C LEU A 46 14.73 -1.66 -13.67
N THR A 47 15.08 -0.47 -14.13
CA THR A 47 15.83 0.52 -13.33
C THR A 47 15.03 0.93 -12.08
N VAL A 48 13.76 1.32 -12.23
CA VAL A 48 12.91 1.73 -11.09
C VAL A 48 12.74 0.60 -10.07
N ILE A 49 12.52 -0.63 -10.52
CA ILE A 49 12.36 -1.79 -9.62
C ILE A 49 13.66 -2.06 -8.86
N THR A 50 14.80 -2.01 -9.54
CA THR A 50 16.10 -2.24 -8.89
C THR A 50 16.47 -1.14 -7.91
N GLU A 51 16.16 0.12 -8.20
CA GLU A 51 16.31 1.25 -7.27
C GLU A 51 15.43 1.08 -6.03
N ASN A 52 14.16 0.68 -6.21
CA ASN A 52 13.24 0.43 -5.11
C ASN A 52 13.74 -0.71 -4.21
N LEU A 53 14.23 -1.81 -4.81
CA LEU A 53 14.82 -2.93 -4.07
C LEU A 53 16.08 -2.54 -3.28
N GLN A 54 16.89 -1.61 -3.79
CA GLN A 54 18.02 -1.03 -3.02
C GLN A 54 17.51 -0.23 -1.82
N GLY A 55 16.41 0.52 -1.98
CA GLY A 55 15.75 1.26 -0.91
C GLY A 55 15.18 0.38 0.21
N GLN A 56 14.68 -0.82 -0.11
CA GLN A 56 14.06 -1.74 0.84
C GLN A 56 15.02 -2.37 1.86
N ARG A 57 16.34 -2.15 1.75
CA ARG A 57 17.38 -2.69 2.67
C ARG A 57 17.21 -4.18 2.97
N LEU A 58 17.23 -5.01 1.93
CA LEU A 58 17.12 -6.46 2.05
C LEU A 58 18.25 -7.02 2.93
N GLN A 59 17.91 -7.96 3.82
CA GLN A 59 18.88 -8.66 4.67
C GLN A 59 19.78 -9.60 3.87
N THR A 60 19.31 -10.04 2.70
CA THR A 60 20.01 -10.96 1.81
C THR A 60 20.02 -10.44 0.39
N THR A 61 21.10 -10.73 -0.33
CA THR A 61 21.29 -10.42 -1.76
C THR A 61 20.30 -11.15 -2.68
N GLN A 62 19.62 -12.18 -2.15
CA GLN A 62 18.60 -12.94 -2.87
C GLN A 62 17.27 -12.18 -2.86
N VAL A 63 16.70 -11.97 -4.04
CA VAL A 63 15.39 -11.31 -4.18
C VAL A 63 14.29 -12.35 -4.08
N GLU A 64 13.58 -12.30 -2.95
CA GLU A 64 12.38 -13.09 -2.72
C GLU A 64 11.16 -12.47 -3.38
N ARG A 65 10.14 -13.30 -3.60
CA ARG A 65 8.89 -12.88 -4.26
C ARG A 65 8.19 -11.73 -3.53
N GLY A 66 8.19 -11.76 -2.20
CA GLY A 66 7.57 -10.70 -1.40
C GLY A 66 8.24 -9.33 -1.56
N ALA A 67 9.57 -9.28 -1.69
CA ALA A 67 10.29 -8.03 -1.94
C ALA A 67 9.97 -7.46 -3.34
N LEU A 68 9.88 -8.36 -4.32
CA LEU A 68 9.53 -7.99 -5.70
C LEU A 68 8.09 -7.47 -5.81
N GLU A 69 7.12 -8.14 -5.17
CA GLU A 69 5.73 -7.70 -5.12
C GLU A 69 5.58 -6.35 -4.41
N LYS A 70 6.32 -6.12 -3.32
CA LYS A 70 6.38 -4.81 -2.66
C LYS A 70 6.92 -3.73 -3.59
N ALA A 71 8.04 -3.99 -4.27
CA ALA A 71 8.62 -3.03 -5.19
C ALA A 71 7.65 -2.66 -6.33
N ILE A 72 6.97 -3.64 -6.90
CA ILE A 72 5.95 -3.41 -7.94
C ILE A 72 4.74 -2.64 -7.38
N ASN A 73 4.29 -2.96 -6.17
CA ASN A 73 3.16 -2.26 -5.55
C ASN A 73 3.49 -0.81 -5.17
N GLU A 74 4.70 -0.53 -4.67
CA GLU A 74 5.15 0.83 -4.38
C GLU A 74 5.22 1.67 -5.66
N ILE A 75 5.68 1.08 -6.75
CA ILE A 75 5.68 1.69 -8.07
C ILE A 75 4.26 2.01 -8.56
N ASN A 76 3.31 1.10 -8.36
CA ASN A 76 1.91 1.34 -8.72
C ASN A 76 1.21 2.35 -7.79
N ARG A 77 1.77 2.61 -6.61
CA ARG A 77 1.26 3.54 -5.59
C ARG A 77 1.70 4.99 -5.77
N VAL A 78 2.31 5.35 -6.90
CA VAL A 78 2.71 6.75 -7.17
C VAL A 78 1.51 7.68 -6.99
N GLY A 79 1.55 8.49 -5.92
CA GLY A 79 0.54 9.50 -5.59
C GLY A 79 -0.37 9.18 -4.39
N LEU A 80 -0.20 8.06 -3.69
CA LEU A 80 -0.90 7.78 -2.43
C LEU A 80 0.11 7.47 -1.33
N ASP A 81 0.22 8.35 -0.35
CA ASP A 81 0.90 8.02 0.91
C ASP A 81 0.23 6.79 1.53
N GLU A 82 0.97 5.93 2.22
CA GLU A 82 0.47 4.64 2.75
C GLU A 82 -0.76 4.76 3.68
N GLY A 83 -1.15 5.98 4.08
CA GLY A 83 -2.34 6.28 4.88
C GLY A 83 -3.44 7.08 4.17
N GLU A 84 -3.27 7.49 2.91
CA GLU A 84 -4.27 8.29 2.20
C GLU A 84 -5.31 7.41 1.50
N THR A 85 -6.54 7.50 1.97
CA THR A 85 -7.69 6.87 1.32
C THR A 85 -8.30 7.85 0.34
N ILE A 86 -8.35 7.49 -0.95
CA ILE A 86 -9.00 8.30 -2.01
C ILE A 86 -10.46 8.64 -1.63
N PHE A 87 -11.13 7.71 -0.95
CA PHE A 87 -12.50 7.85 -0.52
C PHE A 87 -12.74 7.02 0.74
N SER A 88 -13.34 7.63 1.76
CA SER A 88 -13.67 6.98 3.03
C SER A 88 -15.15 7.16 3.36
N VAL A 89 -15.85 6.05 3.59
CA VAL A 89 -17.24 6.05 4.05
C VAL A 89 -17.27 5.95 5.57
N ILE A 90 -17.83 6.97 6.20
CA ILE A 90 -17.96 7.02 7.65
C ILE A 90 -19.29 6.36 8.06
N ASP A 91 -19.21 5.24 8.77
CA ASP A 91 -20.38 4.58 9.35
C ASP A 91 -20.92 5.38 10.54
N ALA A 92 -22.11 5.95 10.38
CA ALA A 92 -22.82 6.74 11.40
C ALA A 92 -23.01 5.99 12.74
N PHE A 93 -23.01 4.65 12.72
CA PHE A 93 -23.16 3.81 13.90
C PHE A 93 -21.82 3.33 14.48
N LYS A 94 -20.68 3.62 13.86
CA LYS A 94 -19.35 3.31 14.40
C LYS A 94 -18.58 4.53 14.90
N VAL A 95 -18.91 5.74 14.43
CA VAL A 95 -18.21 6.98 14.83
C VAL A 95 -18.23 7.30 16.34
N PRO A 96 -17.10 7.60 16.99
CA PRO A 96 -17.09 7.91 18.42
C PRO A 96 -18.08 9.01 18.78
N ARG A 97 -18.85 8.80 19.86
CA ARG A 97 -19.82 9.80 20.34
C ARG A 97 -19.17 10.65 21.41
N TYR A 98 -19.44 11.95 21.38
CA TYR A 98 -18.98 12.89 22.39
C TYR A 98 -20.17 13.66 22.97
N HIS A 99 -20.01 14.15 24.19
CA HIS A 99 -20.91 15.11 24.82
C HIS A 99 -20.12 16.36 25.19
N TYR A 100 -20.76 17.52 25.04
CA TYR A 100 -20.12 18.78 25.38
C TYR A 100 -20.23 19.03 26.89
N ASN A 101 -19.09 19.22 27.54
CA ASN A 101 -19.05 19.66 28.93
C ASN A 101 -18.90 21.19 28.98
N ALA A 102 -19.97 21.88 29.35
CA ALA A 102 -20.00 23.34 29.42
C ALA A 102 -19.05 23.94 30.47
N GLN A 103 -18.75 23.20 31.55
CA GLN A 103 -17.83 23.66 32.60
C GLN A 103 -16.39 23.69 32.09
N ASN A 104 -15.98 22.61 31.41
CA ASN A 104 -14.61 22.46 30.89
C ASN A 104 -14.45 23.00 29.46
N LYS A 105 -15.54 23.42 28.81
CA LYS A 105 -15.63 23.82 27.40
C LYS A 105 -14.99 22.83 26.44
N LYS A 106 -15.12 21.53 26.73
CA LYS A 106 -14.49 20.42 25.99
C LYS A 106 -15.49 19.33 25.66
N PHE A 107 -15.21 18.59 24.60
CA PHE A 107 -15.94 17.39 24.24
C PHE A 107 -15.34 16.18 24.96
N GLU A 108 -16.18 15.47 25.69
CA GLU A 108 -15.78 14.27 26.43
C GLU A 108 -16.40 13.03 25.78
N PRO A 109 -15.64 11.92 25.68
CA PRO A 109 -16.11 10.71 25.01
C PRO A 109 -17.28 10.08 25.77
N ASN A 110 -18.35 9.80 25.05
CA ASN A 110 -19.55 9.17 25.59
C ASN A 110 -19.36 7.64 25.61
N LYS A 111 -19.17 7.10 26.80
CA LYS A 111 -18.93 5.66 27.04
C LYS A 111 -20.20 4.80 27.04
N ASN A 112 -21.38 5.41 26.90
CA ASN A 112 -22.63 4.66 26.91
C ASN A 112 -22.76 3.77 25.67
N LEU A 113 -23.42 2.62 25.85
CA LEU A 113 -23.77 1.72 24.75
C LEU A 113 -24.67 2.41 23.73
N ARG A 114 -24.54 2.02 22.46
CA ARG A 114 -25.46 2.49 21.41
C ARG A 114 -26.77 1.75 21.54
N THR A 115 -27.84 2.52 21.54
CA THR A 115 -29.22 2.02 21.48
C THR A 115 -29.89 2.69 20.30
N ILE A 116 -30.71 1.94 19.57
CA ILE A 116 -31.49 2.47 18.44
C ILE A 116 -32.48 3.53 18.95
N LEU A 117 -33.06 3.26 20.12
CA LEU A 117 -33.96 4.18 20.81
C LEU A 117 -33.17 5.02 21.82
N THR A 118 -33.39 6.34 21.76
CA THR A 118 -32.77 7.30 22.69
C THR A 118 -33.58 7.37 23.99
N ARG A 119 -32.90 7.71 25.09
CA ARG A 119 -33.58 8.02 26.35
C ARG A 119 -34.28 9.38 26.24
N PRO A 120 -35.49 9.56 26.82
CA PRO A 120 -36.21 10.84 26.78
C PRO A 120 -35.38 12.03 27.27
N ALA A 121 -34.52 11.81 28.27
CA ALA A 121 -33.66 12.84 28.85
C ALA A 121 -32.59 13.39 27.90
N LEU A 122 -32.20 12.65 26.86
CA LEU A 122 -31.17 13.11 25.92
C LEU A 122 -31.65 14.34 25.12
N LYS A 123 -32.91 14.37 24.70
CA LYS A 123 -33.47 15.50 23.96
C LYS A 123 -33.42 16.79 24.77
N ALA A 124 -33.73 16.72 26.06
CA ALA A 124 -33.69 17.88 26.95
C ALA A 124 -32.26 18.42 27.15
N GLY A 125 -31.25 17.55 27.11
CA GLY A 125 -29.84 17.95 27.20
C GLY A 125 -29.28 18.60 25.94
N TYR A 126 -29.83 18.32 24.76
CA TYR A 126 -29.43 18.96 23.49
C TYR A 126 -29.98 20.37 23.30
N MET A 127 -31.07 20.71 24.00
CA MET A 127 -31.78 22.00 23.86
C MET A 127 -31.36 23.04 24.91
N ARG A 128 -30.41 22.72 25.78
CA ARG A 128 -29.85 23.62 26.81
C ARG A 128 -28.42 23.99 26.45
#